data_AF-A0A522QIH8-F1
#
_entry.id   AF-A0A522QIH8-F1
#
_cell.length_a   1.000
_cell.length_b   1.000
_cell.length_c   1.000
_cell.angle_alpha   90.00
_cell.angle_beta   90.00
_cell.angle_gamma   90.00
#
_symmetry.space_group_name_H-M   'P 1'
#
loop_
_entity.id
_entity.type
_entity.pdbx_description
1 polymer ?
#
loop_
_entity_poly.entity_id
_entity_poly.type
_entity_poly.pdbx_seq_one_letter_code
_entity_poly.pdbx_strand_id
1 'polypeptide(L)'
;MILEKHHRVLVQGITGRQGQFWTEWMQKCGTNVVGGVNPKRAGETSCGVPVFATARDAVGKLGTIDYSVMFVRPDAALTAAVDAIEAGIPQIVVLTEHIPAHDVMRMHAAARRRGTRLIGPNTAGIVTPGIAFAGIMPAFNPRVFQPGDVGVVSRSGSLGTLVCLEVVSAGRGQSAFVGVGGDPMLGTTTAEAVEVFAKDKRTNAIVIVGEIGGTMEEDAAEVIKHVDKPVVAFIAGRASPPGKKMGHAGA
;
A
#
# COMPACT_ATOMS: atom_id res chain seq x y z
N MET A 1 -1.90 8.17 3.62
CA MET A 1 -2.11 7.25 2.48
C MET A 1 -1.46 7.79 1.22
N ILE A 2 -1.43 9.10 0.99
CA ILE A 2 -0.57 9.68 -0.05
C ILE A 2 0.83 9.84 0.53
N LEU A 3 1.82 9.24 -0.13
CA LEU A 3 3.21 9.26 0.30
C LEU A 3 3.87 10.55 -0.19
N GLU A 4 4.78 11.09 0.61
CA GLU A 4 5.42 12.37 0.33
C GLU A 4 6.90 12.21 0.65
N LYS A 5 7.74 13.04 0.02
CA LYS A 5 9.19 12.94 0.13
C LYS A 5 9.71 13.06 1.57
N HIS A 6 9.04 13.84 2.41
CA HIS A 6 9.45 14.05 3.80
C HIS A 6 9.09 12.88 4.73
N HIS A 7 8.11 12.04 4.33
CA HIS A 7 7.69 10.91 5.14
C HIS A 7 8.81 9.89 5.30
N ARG A 8 9.09 9.52 6.55
CA ARG A 8 10.15 8.60 6.93
C ARG A 8 9.63 7.17 6.91
N VAL A 9 10.27 6.31 6.12
CA VAL A 9 9.83 4.93 5.88
C VAL A 9 10.77 3.93 6.53
N LEU A 10 10.22 3.00 7.29
CA LEU A 10 10.89 1.83 7.84
C LEU A 10 10.58 0.59 7.00
N VAL A 11 11.59 -0.24 6.75
CA VAL A 11 11.40 -1.47 5.96
C VAL A 11 11.50 -2.72 6.83
N GLN A 12 10.38 -3.41 7.04
CA GLN A 12 10.35 -4.70 7.72
C GLN A 12 10.82 -5.80 6.75
N GLY A 13 11.85 -6.56 7.13
CA GLY A 13 12.46 -7.56 6.24
C GLY A 13 13.47 -6.99 5.23
N ILE A 14 14.07 -5.82 5.52
CA ILE A 14 14.95 -5.07 4.59
C ILE A 14 16.09 -5.90 4.02
N THR A 15 16.64 -6.87 4.78
CA THR A 15 17.81 -7.64 4.35
C THR A 15 17.45 -8.87 3.52
N GLY A 16 16.17 -9.14 3.30
CA GLY A 16 15.72 -10.20 2.39
C GLY A 16 15.86 -9.78 0.94
N ARG A 17 15.95 -10.72 0.00
CA ARG A 17 16.15 -10.43 -1.44
C ARG A 17 15.14 -9.41 -1.99
N GLN A 18 13.85 -9.61 -1.71
CA GLN A 18 12.79 -8.68 -2.13
C GLN A 18 12.87 -7.35 -1.37
N GLY A 19 13.13 -7.40 -0.06
CA GLY A 19 13.32 -6.20 0.77
C GLY A 19 14.43 -5.30 0.23
N GLN A 20 15.60 -5.85 -0.10
CA GLN A 20 16.72 -5.09 -0.65
C GLN A 20 16.38 -4.52 -2.03
N PHE A 21 15.91 -5.36 -2.94
CA PHE A 21 15.58 -4.96 -4.31
C PHE A 21 14.59 -3.78 -4.35
N TRP A 22 13.48 -3.89 -3.62
CA TRP A 22 12.47 -2.83 -3.61
C TRP A 22 12.92 -1.61 -2.80
N THR A 23 13.71 -1.79 -1.74
CA THR A 23 14.28 -0.65 -0.99
C THR A 23 15.17 0.22 -1.85
N GLU A 24 16.04 -0.39 -2.66
CA GLU A 24 16.88 0.36 -3.59
C GLU A 24 16.05 1.16 -4.59
N TRP A 25 14.98 0.57 -5.15
CA TRP A 25 14.09 1.29 -6.05
C TRP A 25 13.31 2.40 -5.35
N MET A 26 12.80 2.16 -4.14
CA MET A 26 12.13 3.17 -3.32
C MET A 26 13.05 4.37 -3.11
N GLN A 27 14.30 4.14 -2.68
CA GLN A 27 15.30 5.20 -2.51
C GLN A 27 15.61 5.92 -3.83
N LYS A 28 15.82 5.20 -4.93
CA LYS A 28 16.06 5.78 -6.28
C LYS A 28 14.89 6.65 -6.75
N CYS A 29 13.67 6.33 -6.35
CA CYS A 29 12.47 7.10 -6.69
C CYS A 29 12.11 8.18 -5.66
N GLY A 30 12.99 8.45 -4.68
CA GLY A 30 12.85 9.57 -3.74
C GLY A 30 12.24 9.23 -2.38
N THR A 31 11.86 7.99 -2.12
CA THR A 31 11.35 7.58 -0.80
C THR A 31 12.44 7.70 0.26
N ASN A 32 12.14 8.42 1.34
CA ASN A 32 13.05 8.60 2.48
C ASN A 32 13.02 7.36 3.39
N VAL A 33 13.70 6.29 2.95
CA VAL A 33 13.93 5.11 3.77
C VAL A 33 14.98 5.44 4.82
N VAL A 34 14.62 5.31 6.10
CA VAL A 34 15.49 5.73 7.23
C VAL A 34 16.11 4.57 7.99
N GLY A 35 15.63 3.34 7.76
CA GLY A 35 16.09 2.14 8.43
C GLY A 35 15.31 0.92 7.99
N GLY A 36 15.71 -0.24 8.49
CA GLY A 36 14.91 -1.44 8.37
C GLY A 36 15.04 -2.36 9.56
N VAL A 37 14.22 -3.40 9.58
CA VAL A 37 14.12 -4.33 10.70
C VAL A 37 14.47 -5.74 10.21
N ASN A 38 15.39 -6.37 10.94
CA ASN A 38 15.62 -7.81 10.91
C ASN A 38 16.19 -8.24 12.28
N PRO A 39 15.43 -8.98 13.10
CA PRO A 39 15.86 -9.44 14.42
C PRO A 39 17.20 -10.19 14.41
N LYS A 40 17.52 -10.90 13.33
CA LYS A 40 18.73 -11.73 13.21
C LYS A 40 19.95 -10.96 12.70
N ARG A 41 19.78 -9.73 12.24
CA ARG A 41 20.83 -8.91 11.59
C ARG A 41 20.87 -7.48 12.15
N ALA A 42 20.45 -7.31 13.39
CA ALA A 42 20.47 -6.02 14.06
C ALA A 42 21.89 -5.50 14.24
N GLY A 43 22.09 -4.19 14.06
CA GLY A 43 23.41 -3.54 14.09
C GLY A 43 24.14 -3.52 12.75
N GLU A 44 23.66 -4.26 11.75
CA GLU A 44 24.18 -4.20 10.39
C GLU A 44 23.63 -2.98 9.62
N THR A 45 24.13 -2.79 8.40
CA THR A 45 23.61 -1.83 7.41
C THR A 45 23.09 -2.59 6.18
N SER A 46 21.95 -2.17 5.64
CA SER A 46 21.39 -2.68 4.37
C SER A 46 20.85 -1.52 3.56
N CYS A 47 21.10 -1.49 2.25
CA CYS A 47 20.67 -0.38 1.38
C CYS A 47 21.09 1.01 1.92
N GLY A 48 22.27 1.09 2.55
CA GLY A 48 22.81 2.33 3.12
C GLY A 48 22.12 2.83 4.40
N VAL A 49 21.21 2.06 5.00
CA VAL A 49 20.48 2.43 6.23
C VAL A 49 20.69 1.40 7.36
N PRO A 50 20.62 1.81 8.64
CA PRO A 50 20.81 0.90 9.77
C PRO A 50 19.70 -0.15 9.87
N VAL A 51 20.06 -1.35 10.30
CA VAL A 51 19.17 -2.47 10.57
C VAL A 51 18.97 -2.63 12.08
N PHE A 52 17.71 -2.64 12.52
CA PHE A 52 17.31 -2.77 13.91
C PHE A 52 16.72 -4.16 14.20
N ALA A 53 16.73 -4.56 15.47
CA ALA A 53 16.09 -5.80 15.90
C ALA A 53 14.56 -5.68 15.87
N THR A 54 14.03 -4.52 16.26
CA THR A 54 12.59 -4.22 16.33
C THR A 54 12.29 -2.83 15.77
N ALA A 55 11.04 -2.59 15.37
CA ALA A 55 10.56 -1.27 14.98
C ALA A 55 10.62 -0.29 16.16
N ARG A 56 10.43 -0.78 17.40
CA ARG A 56 10.57 0.04 18.61
C ARG A 56 12.00 0.58 18.77
N ASP A 57 13.01 -0.26 18.54
CA ASP A 57 14.41 0.19 18.58
C ASP A 57 14.68 1.23 17.49
N ALA A 58 14.14 1.00 16.29
CA ALA A 58 14.26 1.94 15.17
C ALA A 58 13.64 3.30 15.52
N VAL A 59 12.40 3.33 16.02
CA VAL A 59 11.73 4.57 16.47
C VAL A 59 12.51 5.23 17.60
N GLY A 60 12.99 4.45 18.59
CA GLY A 60 13.77 4.98 19.71
C GLY A 60 15.09 5.62 19.31
N LYS A 61 15.72 5.16 18.22
CA LYS A 61 17.00 5.71 17.72
C LYS A 61 16.84 6.76 16.63
N LEU A 62 15.84 6.62 15.77
CA LEU A 62 15.64 7.47 14.60
C LEU A 62 14.62 8.59 14.85
N GLY A 63 13.78 8.48 15.89
CA GLY A 63 12.64 9.35 16.13
C GLY A 63 11.41 8.91 15.35
N THR A 64 10.55 9.88 15.00
CA THR A 64 9.29 9.63 14.30
C THR A 64 9.48 8.89 12.97
N ILE A 65 8.63 7.89 12.74
CA ILE A 65 8.54 7.11 11.50
C ILE A 65 7.08 7.14 11.05
N ASP A 66 6.84 7.54 9.80
CA ASP A 66 5.50 7.79 9.26
C ASP A 66 4.89 6.54 8.63
N TYR A 67 5.73 5.69 8.01
CA TYR A 67 5.31 4.47 7.35
C TYR A 67 6.22 3.31 7.69
N SER A 68 5.63 2.11 7.76
CA SER A 68 6.35 0.84 7.68
C SER A 68 5.88 0.09 6.43
N VAL A 69 6.82 -0.48 5.66
CA VAL A 69 6.50 -1.36 4.52
C VAL A 69 7.08 -2.74 4.77
N MET A 70 6.25 -3.77 4.55
CA MET A 70 6.56 -5.15 4.92
C MET A 70 6.93 -6.02 3.73
N PHE A 71 8.21 -6.39 3.64
CA PHE A 71 8.73 -7.41 2.73
C PHE A 71 9.04 -8.70 3.47
N VAL A 72 8.03 -9.26 4.12
CA VAL A 72 8.14 -10.46 4.96
C VAL A 72 7.29 -11.59 4.42
N ARG A 73 7.63 -12.82 4.82
CA ARG A 73 6.85 -14.02 4.49
C ARG A 73 5.53 -14.06 5.28
N PRO A 74 4.53 -14.85 4.84
CA PRO A 74 3.24 -14.94 5.50
C PRO A 74 3.32 -15.33 6.98
N ASP A 75 4.21 -16.29 7.31
CA ASP A 75 4.44 -16.77 8.68
C ASP A 75 5.06 -15.73 9.62
N ALA A 76 5.69 -14.69 9.07
CA ALA A 76 6.30 -13.60 9.82
C ALA A 76 5.44 -12.32 9.83
N ALA A 77 4.36 -12.27 9.04
CA ALA A 77 3.60 -11.05 8.82
C ALA A 77 2.97 -10.53 10.11
N LEU A 78 2.33 -11.39 10.92
CA LEU A 78 1.71 -10.96 12.19
C LEU A 78 2.71 -10.30 13.12
N THR A 79 3.86 -10.95 13.32
CA THR A 79 4.92 -10.45 14.20
C THR A 79 5.44 -9.10 13.72
N ALA A 80 5.74 -8.96 12.43
CA ALA A 80 6.26 -7.71 11.87
C ALA A 80 5.21 -6.56 11.89
N ALA A 81 3.94 -6.86 11.63
CA ALA A 81 2.87 -5.88 11.72
C ALA A 81 2.68 -5.40 13.16
N VAL A 82 2.56 -6.32 14.12
CA VAL A 82 2.39 -5.98 15.55
C VAL A 82 3.60 -5.21 16.09
N ASP A 83 4.82 -5.57 15.70
CA ASP A 83 6.03 -4.81 16.06
C ASP A 83 5.95 -3.34 15.60
N ALA A 84 5.58 -3.10 14.33
CA ALA A 84 5.41 -1.73 13.82
C ALA A 84 4.22 -0.98 14.46
N ILE A 85 3.10 -1.66 14.73
CA ILE A 85 1.92 -1.10 15.41
C ILE A 85 2.28 -0.66 16.83
N GLU A 86 2.94 -1.53 17.60
CA GLU A 86 3.32 -1.28 18.99
C GLU A 86 4.50 -0.29 19.12
N ALA A 87 5.22 -0.04 18.02
CA ALA A 87 6.19 1.05 17.92
C ALA A 87 5.51 2.42 17.65
N GLY A 88 4.20 2.45 17.43
CA GLY A 88 3.43 3.68 17.20
C GLY A 88 3.51 4.21 15.77
N ILE A 89 3.89 3.37 14.79
CA ILE A 89 3.93 3.78 13.39
C ILE A 89 2.47 3.89 12.87
N PRO A 90 2.06 5.04 12.31
CA PRO A 90 0.66 5.29 12.01
C PRO A 90 0.16 4.60 10.75
N GLN A 91 1.05 4.21 9.84
CA GLN A 91 0.67 3.59 8.56
C GLN A 91 1.56 2.40 8.23
N ILE A 92 0.96 1.26 7.88
CA ILE A 92 1.69 0.04 7.55
C ILE A 92 1.21 -0.52 6.21
N VAL A 93 2.12 -0.67 5.27
CA VAL A 93 1.89 -1.29 3.96
C VAL A 93 2.19 -2.78 4.05
N VAL A 94 1.16 -3.60 3.98
CA VAL A 94 1.19 -5.05 4.16
C VAL A 94 1.14 -5.74 2.78
N LEU A 95 2.29 -5.88 2.14
CA LEU A 95 2.38 -6.44 0.78
C LEU A 95 2.07 -7.93 0.72
N THR A 96 2.36 -8.64 1.80
CA THR A 96 2.35 -10.10 1.87
C THR A 96 0.96 -10.67 1.57
N GLU A 97 0.91 -11.59 0.61
CA GLU A 97 -0.25 -12.42 0.29
C GLU A 97 -0.25 -13.72 1.11
N HIS A 98 -1.40 -14.40 1.20
CA HIS A 98 -1.56 -15.71 1.87
C HIS A 98 -1.29 -15.68 3.38
N ILE A 99 -1.54 -14.55 4.04
CA ILE A 99 -1.52 -14.46 5.49
C ILE A 99 -2.76 -15.22 6.03
N PRO A 100 -2.62 -16.09 7.04
CA PRO A 100 -3.76 -16.75 7.66
C PRO A 100 -4.82 -15.74 8.13
N ALA A 101 -6.09 -16.01 7.87
CA ALA A 101 -7.19 -15.11 8.22
C ALA A 101 -7.20 -14.71 9.71
N HIS A 102 -6.91 -15.65 10.61
CA HIS A 102 -6.79 -15.37 12.05
C HIS A 102 -5.67 -14.37 12.38
N ASP A 103 -4.56 -14.40 11.64
CA ASP A 103 -3.46 -13.48 11.83
C ASP A 103 -3.82 -12.09 11.31
N VAL A 104 -4.50 -12.00 10.15
CA VAL A 104 -5.07 -10.75 9.66
C VAL A 104 -6.03 -10.13 10.69
N MET A 105 -6.96 -10.91 11.25
CA MET A 105 -7.86 -10.44 12.32
C MET A 105 -7.10 -9.88 13.53
N ARG A 106 -6.01 -10.54 13.94
CA ARG A 106 -5.16 -10.08 15.05
C ARG A 106 -4.43 -8.78 14.72
N MET A 107 -3.94 -8.63 13.49
CA MET A 107 -3.35 -7.36 13.01
C MET A 107 -4.37 -6.23 13.10
N HIS A 108 -5.60 -6.45 12.61
CA HIS A 108 -6.69 -5.47 12.68
C HIS A 108 -7.02 -5.07 14.13
N ALA A 109 -7.13 -6.04 15.02
CA ALA A 109 -7.41 -5.77 16.43
C ALA A 109 -6.30 -4.93 17.09
N ALA A 110 -5.02 -5.22 16.79
CA ALA A 110 -3.90 -4.44 17.27
C ALA A 110 -3.90 -3.02 16.68
N ALA A 111 -4.07 -2.90 15.37
CA ALA A 111 -4.07 -1.63 14.65
C ALA A 111 -5.17 -0.70 15.17
N ARG A 112 -6.38 -1.23 15.40
CA ARG A 112 -7.52 -0.47 15.96
C ARG A 112 -7.21 0.09 17.35
N ARG A 113 -6.52 -0.66 18.22
CA ARG A 113 -6.17 -0.20 19.57
C ARG A 113 -5.14 0.93 19.58
N ARG A 114 -4.29 1.01 18.55
CA ARG A 114 -3.22 2.01 18.43
C ARG A 114 -3.54 3.14 17.46
N GLY A 115 -4.66 3.06 16.75
CA GLY A 115 -5.00 4.03 15.70
C GLY A 115 -4.11 3.91 14.45
N THR A 116 -3.46 2.77 14.25
CA THR A 116 -2.63 2.51 13.07
C THR A 116 -3.53 2.11 11.90
N ARG A 117 -3.25 2.64 10.71
CA ARG A 117 -3.89 2.25 9.46
C ARG A 117 -3.08 1.15 8.78
N LEU A 118 -3.75 0.07 8.39
CA LEU A 118 -3.19 -0.98 7.54
C LEU A 118 -3.59 -0.71 6.08
N ILE A 119 -2.65 -0.88 5.15
CA ILE A 119 -2.87 -0.81 3.70
C ILE A 119 -2.53 -2.21 3.15
N GLY A 120 -3.48 -2.88 2.49
CA GLY A 120 -3.45 -4.33 2.32
C GLY A 120 -4.21 -5.07 3.43
N PRO A 121 -3.96 -6.37 3.67
CA PRO A 121 -2.91 -7.20 3.07
C PRO A 121 -3.05 -7.44 1.57
N ASN A 122 -2.08 -8.16 0.99
CA ASN A 122 -2.07 -8.49 -0.44
C ASN A 122 -2.22 -7.24 -1.33
N THR A 123 -1.45 -6.20 -1.02
CA THR A 123 -1.41 -4.95 -1.80
C THR A 123 -0.12 -4.83 -2.58
N ALA A 124 -0.18 -4.16 -3.73
CA ALA A 124 1.03 -3.74 -4.45
C ALA A 124 1.68 -2.49 -3.83
N GLY A 125 1.00 -1.83 -2.88
CA GLY A 125 1.47 -0.66 -2.15
C GLY A 125 0.92 0.66 -2.66
N ILE A 126 1.67 1.74 -2.43
CA ILE A 126 1.28 3.11 -2.75
C ILE A 126 2.36 3.79 -3.60
N VAL A 127 1.93 4.63 -4.54
CA VAL A 127 2.83 5.42 -5.41
C VAL A 127 2.35 6.86 -5.46
N THR A 128 3.28 7.80 -5.31
CA THR A 128 3.06 9.21 -5.61
C THR A 128 4.10 9.59 -6.66
N PRO A 129 3.72 9.61 -7.96
CA PRO A 129 4.68 9.68 -9.06
C PRO A 129 5.60 10.90 -8.96
N GLY A 130 6.89 10.67 -9.24
CA GLY A 130 7.93 11.70 -9.12
C GLY A 130 8.28 12.14 -7.69
N ILE A 131 7.62 11.59 -6.67
CA ILE A 131 7.81 11.96 -5.26
C ILE A 131 8.36 10.79 -4.45
N ALA A 132 7.60 9.70 -4.34
CA ALA A 132 7.96 8.53 -3.55
C ALA A 132 7.03 7.34 -3.85
N PHE A 133 7.45 6.13 -3.50
CA PHE A 133 6.55 4.98 -3.41
C PHE A 133 6.94 4.02 -2.28
N ALA A 134 5.97 3.23 -1.82
CA ALA A 134 6.20 2.17 -0.85
C ALA A 134 5.45 0.91 -1.30
N GLY A 135 6.19 -0.09 -1.78
CA GLY A 135 5.63 -1.35 -2.28
C GLY A 135 6.39 -1.95 -3.44
N ILE A 136 5.65 -2.60 -4.34
CA ILE A 136 6.17 -3.36 -5.49
C ILE A 136 5.68 -2.86 -6.85
N MET A 137 5.09 -1.66 -6.89
CA MET A 137 4.66 -1.04 -8.14
C MET A 137 5.87 -0.52 -8.94
N PRO A 138 5.82 -0.55 -10.28
CA PRO A 138 6.90 -0.07 -11.13
C PRO A 138 6.91 1.47 -11.24
N ALA A 139 6.97 2.17 -10.10
CA ALA A 139 6.94 3.63 -10.01
C ALA A 139 8.04 4.34 -10.82
N PHE A 140 9.13 3.64 -11.10
CA PHE A 140 10.25 4.08 -11.94
C PHE A 140 9.95 4.05 -13.45
N ASN A 141 8.84 3.46 -13.89
CA ASN A 141 8.50 3.35 -15.30
C ASN A 141 7.58 4.52 -15.73
N PRO A 142 8.07 5.48 -16.53
CA PRO A 142 7.29 6.65 -16.94
C PRO A 142 6.16 6.33 -17.94
N ARG A 143 6.12 5.11 -18.49
CA ARG A 143 4.96 4.66 -19.29
C ARG A 143 3.78 4.25 -18.42
N VAL A 144 4.02 4.00 -17.14
CA VAL A 144 2.99 3.58 -16.17
C VAL A 144 2.66 4.72 -15.22
N PHE A 145 3.70 5.36 -14.66
CA PHE A 145 3.54 6.40 -13.65
C PHE A 145 4.16 7.71 -14.11
N GLN A 146 3.33 8.75 -14.21
CA GLN A 146 3.78 10.13 -14.38
C GLN A 146 3.04 11.04 -13.40
N PRO A 147 3.68 12.11 -12.90
CA PRO A 147 2.97 13.12 -12.11
C PRO A 147 1.77 13.67 -12.88
N GLY A 148 0.62 13.75 -12.22
CA GLY A 148 -0.58 14.34 -12.78
C GLY A 148 -1.67 14.51 -11.72
N ASP A 149 -2.92 14.40 -12.15
CA ASP A 149 -4.09 14.82 -11.37
C ASP A 149 -5.16 13.74 -11.23
N VAL A 150 -4.86 12.49 -11.60
CA VAL A 150 -5.77 11.36 -11.45
C VAL A 150 -5.41 10.52 -10.23
N GLY A 151 -6.31 10.43 -9.26
CA GLY A 151 -6.19 9.48 -8.15
C GLY A 151 -6.61 8.10 -8.61
N VAL A 152 -5.80 7.07 -8.38
CA VAL A 152 -6.14 5.68 -8.76
C VAL A 152 -6.19 4.82 -7.51
N VAL A 153 -7.33 4.19 -7.25
CA VAL A 153 -7.47 3.13 -6.24
C VAL A 153 -7.69 1.79 -6.93
N SER A 154 -6.98 0.75 -6.48
CA SER A 154 -7.10 -0.57 -7.07
C SER A 154 -7.01 -1.70 -6.05
N ARG A 155 -7.85 -2.73 -6.21
CA ARG A 155 -7.68 -4.02 -5.52
C ARG A 155 -6.50 -4.80 -6.11
N SER A 156 -6.34 -4.77 -7.43
CA SER A 156 -5.34 -5.52 -8.18
C SER A 156 -4.10 -4.68 -8.52
N GLY A 157 -2.90 -5.21 -8.25
CA GLY A 157 -1.65 -4.56 -8.64
C GLY A 157 -1.43 -4.50 -10.16
N SER A 158 -1.66 -5.61 -10.86
CA SER A 158 -1.42 -5.71 -12.30
C SER A 158 -2.46 -4.94 -13.13
N LEU A 159 -3.74 -5.07 -12.79
CA LEU A 159 -4.80 -4.31 -13.45
C LEU A 159 -4.70 -2.81 -13.11
N GLY A 160 -4.34 -2.49 -11.87
CA GLY A 160 -4.01 -1.11 -11.47
C GLY A 160 -2.86 -0.52 -12.29
N THR A 161 -1.80 -1.32 -12.52
CA THR A 161 -0.67 -0.93 -13.41
C THR A 161 -1.15 -0.65 -14.84
N LEU A 162 -2.02 -1.50 -15.39
CA LEU A 162 -2.59 -1.29 -16.72
C LEU A 162 -3.41 0.01 -16.79
N VAL A 163 -4.27 0.25 -15.80
CA VAL A 163 -5.07 1.49 -15.75
C VAL A 163 -4.18 2.73 -15.62
N CYS A 164 -3.10 2.67 -14.83
CA CYS A 164 -2.13 3.77 -14.77
C CYS A 164 -1.44 4.00 -16.13
N LEU A 165 -1.08 2.94 -16.85
CA LEU A 165 -0.56 3.04 -18.22
C LEU A 165 -1.56 3.68 -19.19
N GLU A 166 -2.84 3.32 -19.10
CA GLU A 166 -3.89 3.92 -19.95
C GLU A 166 -4.09 5.42 -19.63
N VAL A 167 -4.06 5.80 -18.35
CA VAL A 167 -4.10 7.20 -17.93
C VAL A 167 -2.93 8.00 -18.52
N VAL A 168 -1.72 7.43 -18.51
CA VAL A 168 -0.54 8.04 -19.13
C VAL A 168 -0.67 8.12 -20.65
N SER A 169 -1.13 7.04 -21.29
CA SER A 169 -1.34 6.98 -22.74
C SER A 169 -2.39 7.98 -23.22
N ALA A 170 -3.37 8.31 -22.39
CA ALA A 170 -4.36 9.35 -22.62
C ALA A 170 -3.84 10.78 -22.40
N GLY A 171 -2.54 10.97 -22.13
CA GLY A 171 -1.92 12.28 -21.94
C GLY A 171 -2.12 12.88 -20.54
N ARG A 172 -2.48 12.06 -19.54
CA ARG A 172 -2.60 12.48 -18.13
C ARG A 172 -1.55 11.77 -17.26
N GLY A 173 -1.62 11.99 -15.95
CA GLY A 173 -0.76 11.32 -14.97
C GLY A 173 -1.52 11.11 -13.66
N GLN A 174 -0.89 10.42 -12.71
CA GLN A 174 -1.50 10.14 -11.42
C GLN A 174 -1.08 11.15 -10.37
N SER A 175 -2.03 11.60 -9.56
CA SER A 175 -1.74 12.35 -8.32
C SER A 175 -1.17 11.39 -7.27
N ALA A 176 -1.82 10.24 -7.09
CA ALA A 176 -1.28 9.07 -6.41
C ALA A 176 -2.03 7.79 -6.83
N PHE A 177 -1.39 6.65 -6.60
CA PHE A 177 -1.97 5.32 -6.69
C PHE A 177 -2.01 4.67 -5.31
N VAL A 178 -3.14 4.06 -4.96
CA VAL A 178 -3.34 3.31 -3.73
C VAL A 178 -3.84 1.91 -4.05
N GLY A 179 -2.99 0.90 -3.84
CA GLY A 179 -3.40 -0.49 -3.80
C GLY A 179 -4.08 -0.79 -2.45
N VAL A 180 -5.36 -1.11 -2.44
CA VAL A 180 -6.07 -1.48 -1.20
C VAL A 180 -5.88 -2.95 -0.84
N GLY A 181 -5.71 -3.80 -1.86
CA GLY A 181 -5.41 -5.22 -1.74
C GLY A 181 -6.55 -6.14 -2.23
N GLY A 182 -6.21 -7.40 -2.49
CA GLY A 182 -7.13 -8.42 -3.01
C GLY A 182 -7.72 -9.36 -1.96
N ASP A 183 -7.33 -9.22 -0.69
CA ASP A 183 -7.79 -10.08 0.40
C ASP A 183 -9.22 -9.72 0.87
N PRO A 184 -9.98 -10.68 1.45
CA PRO A 184 -11.35 -10.42 1.89
C PRO A 184 -11.44 -9.51 3.13
N MET A 185 -10.35 -9.36 3.89
CA MET A 185 -10.27 -8.49 5.07
C MET A 185 -9.16 -7.47 4.85
N LEU A 186 -9.54 -6.30 4.33
CA LEU A 186 -8.62 -5.20 4.06
C LEU A 186 -8.57 -4.21 5.21
N GLY A 187 -7.36 -3.69 5.45
CA GLY A 187 -7.09 -2.60 6.37
C GLY A 187 -7.64 -1.24 5.92
N THR A 188 -7.47 -0.93 4.64
CA THR A 188 -7.96 0.28 3.99
C THR A 188 -8.95 -0.12 2.92
N THR A 189 -10.14 0.47 2.94
CA THR A 189 -11.19 0.16 1.94
C THR A 189 -11.10 1.08 0.72
N THR A 190 -11.77 0.68 -0.37
CA THR A 190 -11.95 1.52 -1.56
C THR A 190 -12.62 2.85 -1.20
N ALA A 191 -13.62 2.82 -0.32
CA ALA A 191 -14.32 4.01 0.16
C ALA A 191 -13.37 5.00 0.85
N GLU A 192 -12.50 4.53 1.75
CA GLU A 192 -11.53 5.38 2.43
C GLU A 192 -10.48 5.97 1.48
N ALA A 193 -10.05 5.19 0.48
CA ALA A 193 -9.14 5.69 -0.54
C ALA A 193 -9.79 6.79 -1.39
N VAL A 194 -11.07 6.61 -1.77
CA VAL A 194 -11.87 7.65 -2.45
C VAL A 194 -11.94 8.92 -1.60
N GLU A 195 -12.21 8.82 -0.30
CA GLU A 195 -12.23 10.00 0.58
C GLU A 195 -10.89 10.73 0.62
N VAL A 196 -9.77 9.99 0.66
CA VAL A 196 -8.43 10.60 0.62
C VAL A 196 -8.22 11.36 -0.68
N PHE A 197 -8.60 10.78 -1.82
CA PHE A 197 -8.50 11.45 -3.11
C PHE A 197 -9.47 12.62 -3.24
N ALA A 198 -10.67 12.54 -2.67
CA ALA A 198 -11.63 13.64 -2.62
C ALA A 198 -11.05 14.86 -1.89
N LYS A 199 -10.29 14.64 -0.81
CA LYS A 199 -9.65 15.69 0.00
C LYS A 199 -8.33 16.20 -0.57
N ASP A 200 -7.64 15.43 -1.42
CA ASP A 200 -6.34 15.81 -1.99
C ASP A 200 -6.47 16.88 -3.09
N LYS A 201 -5.87 18.05 -2.88
CA LYS A 201 -5.96 19.19 -3.81
C LYS A 201 -5.28 18.94 -5.16
N ARG A 202 -4.37 17.97 -5.27
CA ARG A 202 -3.73 17.60 -6.55
C ARG A 202 -4.61 16.68 -7.39
N THR A 203 -5.60 16.04 -6.79
CA THR A 203 -6.49 15.12 -7.49
C THR A 203 -7.69 15.85 -8.07
N ASN A 204 -7.90 15.76 -9.38
CA ASN A 204 -9.03 16.32 -10.12
C ASN A 204 -10.04 15.25 -10.56
N ALA A 205 -9.62 13.99 -10.69
CA ALA A 205 -10.48 12.87 -11.04
C ALA A 205 -10.03 11.60 -10.30
N ILE A 206 -10.96 10.67 -10.06
CA ILE A 206 -10.69 9.41 -9.35
C ILE A 206 -11.01 8.23 -10.26
N VAL A 207 -10.12 7.25 -10.33
CA VAL A 207 -10.35 5.98 -11.00
C VAL A 207 -10.38 4.87 -9.96
N ILE A 208 -11.44 4.07 -9.99
CA ILE A 208 -11.62 2.88 -9.16
C ILE A 208 -11.45 1.65 -10.02
N VAL A 209 -10.54 0.78 -9.61
CA VAL A 209 -10.30 -0.53 -10.22
C VAL A 209 -10.71 -1.60 -9.21
N GLY A 210 -11.95 -2.03 -9.33
CA GLY A 210 -12.57 -3.02 -8.46
C GLY A 210 -12.64 -4.41 -9.10
N GLU A 211 -13.17 -5.34 -8.33
CA GLU A 211 -13.35 -6.74 -8.73
C GLU A 211 -14.59 -7.31 -8.03
N ILE A 212 -15.17 -8.38 -8.57
CA ILE A 212 -16.21 -9.15 -7.88
C ILE A 212 -15.77 -9.58 -6.47
N GLY A 213 -16.77 -9.81 -5.59
CA GLY A 213 -16.58 -10.35 -4.26
C GLY A 213 -16.53 -9.28 -3.16
N GLY A 214 -17.41 -9.44 -2.17
CA GLY A 214 -17.64 -8.44 -1.11
C GLY A 214 -18.61 -7.34 -1.55
N THR A 215 -18.59 -6.22 -0.82
CA THR A 215 -19.45 -5.04 -1.04
C THR A 215 -18.66 -3.73 -1.12
N MET A 216 -17.34 -3.81 -1.29
CA MET A 216 -16.45 -2.64 -1.12
C MET A 216 -16.71 -1.55 -2.16
N GLU A 217 -17.08 -1.95 -3.37
CA GLU A 217 -17.42 -1.06 -4.47
C GLU A 217 -18.78 -0.37 -4.23
N GLU A 218 -19.76 -1.09 -3.68
CA GLU A 218 -21.05 -0.55 -3.26
C GLU A 218 -20.88 0.43 -2.07
N ASP A 219 -20.07 0.08 -1.08
CA ASP A 219 -19.76 0.97 0.05
C ASP A 219 -19.04 2.24 -0.42
N ALA A 220 -18.15 2.12 -1.42
CA ALA A 220 -17.53 3.28 -2.06
C ALA A 220 -18.54 4.14 -2.82
N ALA A 221 -19.57 3.53 -3.44
CA ALA A 221 -20.64 4.27 -4.12
C ALA A 221 -21.41 5.19 -3.17
N GLU A 222 -21.62 4.79 -1.91
CA GLU A 222 -22.24 5.65 -0.90
C GLU A 222 -21.39 6.89 -0.58
N VAL A 223 -20.06 6.74 -0.51
CA VAL A 223 -19.14 7.88 -0.34
C VAL A 223 -19.14 8.78 -1.58
N ILE A 224 -19.12 8.20 -2.78
CA ILE A 224 -19.02 8.94 -4.05
C ILE A 224 -20.19 9.92 -4.24
N LYS A 225 -21.38 9.63 -3.70
CA LYS A 225 -22.53 10.55 -3.72
C LYS A 225 -22.23 11.93 -3.11
N HIS A 226 -21.21 12.01 -2.26
CA HIS A 226 -20.78 13.23 -1.56
C HIS A 226 -19.43 13.76 -2.05
N VAL A 227 -18.92 13.25 -3.18
CA VAL A 227 -17.65 13.65 -3.77
C VAL A 227 -17.91 14.48 -5.03
N ASP A 228 -17.40 15.71 -5.07
CA ASP A 228 -17.57 16.62 -6.22
C ASP A 228 -16.67 16.26 -7.42
N LYS A 229 -15.65 15.43 -7.21
CA LYS A 229 -14.70 15.05 -8.24
C LYS A 229 -15.27 13.94 -9.12
N PRO A 230 -15.10 14.00 -10.45
CA PRO A 230 -15.53 12.93 -11.34
C PRO A 230 -14.86 11.60 -10.97
N VAL A 231 -15.66 10.55 -10.89
CA VAL A 231 -15.21 9.18 -10.59
C VAL A 231 -15.53 8.26 -11.76
N VAL A 232 -14.54 7.47 -12.19
CA VAL A 232 -14.69 6.41 -13.19
C VAL A 232 -14.38 5.09 -12.53
N ALA A 233 -15.24 4.08 -12.71
CA ALA A 233 -15.04 2.76 -12.13
C ALA A 233 -14.98 1.67 -13.21
N PHE A 234 -14.01 0.77 -13.09
CA PHE A 234 -13.96 -0.49 -13.81
C PHE A 234 -14.03 -1.63 -12.79
N ILE A 235 -15.04 -2.49 -12.93
CA ILE A 235 -15.25 -3.64 -12.05
C ILE A 235 -15.00 -4.93 -12.83
N ALA A 236 -13.92 -5.63 -12.48
CA ALA A 236 -13.55 -6.90 -13.11
C ALA A 236 -14.47 -8.05 -12.67
N GLY A 237 -14.58 -9.11 -13.49
CA GLY A 237 -15.24 -10.36 -13.09
C GLY A 237 -16.68 -10.56 -13.59
N ARG A 238 -17.21 -9.70 -14.47
CA ARG A 238 -18.56 -9.86 -15.06
C ARG A 238 -18.83 -11.23 -15.70
N ALA A 239 -17.80 -11.85 -16.28
CA ALA A 239 -17.89 -13.15 -16.93
C ALA A 239 -17.49 -14.33 -16.01
N SER A 240 -17.24 -14.09 -14.73
CA SER A 240 -16.82 -15.13 -13.79
C SER A 240 -17.98 -16.10 -13.48
N PRO A 241 -17.70 -17.41 -13.40
CA PRO A 241 -18.72 -18.38 -13.03
C PRO A 241 -19.09 -18.24 -11.54
N PRO A 242 -20.39 -18.37 -11.18
CA PRO A 242 -20.81 -18.31 -9.78
C PRO A 242 -20.11 -19.36 -8.90
N GLY A 243 -19.76 -18.98 -7.67
CA GLY A 243 -19.22 -19.89 -6.65
C GLY A 243 -17.76 -20.34 -6.88
N LYS A 244 -17.05 -19.76 -7.85
CA LYS A 244 -15.64 -20.06 -8.10
C LYS A 244 -14.76 -18.91 -7.65
N LYS A 245 -13.77 -19.23 -6.82
CA LYS A 245 -12.72 -18.31 -6.40
C LYS A 245 -11.78 -17.97 -7.56
N MET A 246 -11.48 -16.69 -7.75
CA MET A 246 -10.70 -16.17 -8.87
C MET A 246 -9.38 -15.56 -8.37
N GLY A 247 -8.28 -16.31 -8.40
CA GLY A 247 -6.93 -15.79 -8.10
C GLY A 247 -6.79 -15.19 -6.69
N HIS A 248 -7.17 -13.92 -6.53
CA HIS A 248 -7.25 -13.21 -5.26
C HIS A 248 -8.15 -13.92 -4.25
N ALA A 249 -7.85 -13.71 -2.97
CA ALA A 249 -8.60 -14.35 -1.90
C ALA A 249 -10.04 -13.85 -1.77
N GLY A 250 -10.29 -12.58 -2.12
CA GLY A 250 -11.59 -11.92 -2.03
C GLY A 250 -12.42 -11.87 -3.31
N ALA A 251 -12.02 -12.59 -4.37
CA ALA A 251 -12.71 -12.63 -5.67
C ALA A 251 -13.28 -14.02 -5.99
#